data_AF-A0A6P1VZH5-F1
#
_entry.id   AF-A0A6P1VZH5-F1
#
_cell.length_a   1.000
_cell.length_b   1.000
_cell.length_c   1.000
_cell.angle_alpha   90.00
_cell.angle_beta   90.00
_cell.angle_gamma   90.00
#
_symmetry.space_group_name_H-M   'P 1'
#
loop_
_entity.id
_entity.type
_entity.pdbx_description
1 polymer ?
#
loop_
_entity_poly.entity_id
_entity_poly.type
_entity_poly.pdbx_seq_one_letter_code
_entity_poly.pdbx_strand_id
1 'polypeptide(L)'
;MPATWLLTGQRFSQPVSVLIAVVPIITFAIFIVKFINDFSVLDEVKQRVQLEAVVIGFALTAMLLMLLFLLGLCDISNPDLFGYGQLAGYCWGFYFIGWLISKKKYGV
;
A
#
# COMPACT_ATOMS: atom_id res chain seq x y z
N MET A 1 0.04 0.09 14.34
CA MET A 1 0.20 -1.32 14.79
C MET A 1 -0.72 -1.77 15.94
N PRO A 2 -1.97 -1.27 16.15
CA PRO A 2 -2.86 -1.84 17.19
C PRO A 2 -3.79 -2.97 16.70
N ALA A 3 -4.20 -2.95 15.42
CA ALA A 3 -5.21 -3.88 14.90
C ALA A 3 -4.69 -5.32 14.71
N THR A 4 -3.43 -5.49 14.31
CA THR A 4 -2.81 -6.81 14.15
C THR A 4 -2.70 -7.54 15.48
N TRP A 5 -2.34 -6.84 16.56
CA TRP A 5 -2.24 -7.37 17.91
C TRP A 5 -3.60 -7.80 18.49
N LEU A 6 -4.66 -7.07 18.16
CA LEU A 6 -6.02 -7.36 18.64
C LEU A 6 -6.62 -8.62 18.00
N LEU A 7 -6.23 -8.93 16.77
CA LEU A 7 -6.71 -10.08 15.99
C LEU A 7 -5.95 -11.39 16.31
N THR A 8 -4.69 -11.32 16.77
CA THR A 8 -3.92 -12.52 17.16
C THR A 8 -4.41 -13.13 18.48
N GLY A 9 -5.11 -12.35 19.31
CA GLY A 9 -5.54 -12.77 20.65
C GLY A 9 -6.72 -13.74 20.72
N GLN A 10 -7.40 -14.06 19.60
CA GLN A 10 -8.53 -15.03 19.54
C GLN A 10 -9.59 -14.89 20.67
N ARG A 11 -9.81 -13.68 21.22
CA ARG A 11 -10.81 -13.46 22.30
C ARG A 11 -12.16 -12.92 21.83
N PHE A 12 -12.37 -12.75 20.52
CA PHE A 12 -13.61 -12.21 19.96
C PHE A 12 -14.23 -13.17 18.94
N SER A 13 -15.56 -13.24 18.93
CA SER A 13 -16.33 -14.05 17.98
C SER A 13 -16.06 -13.59 16.54
N GLN A 14 -16.04 -14.54 15.59
CA GLN A 14 -15.81 -14.30 14.15
C GLN A 14 -16.47 -13.03 13.58
N PRO A 15 -17.74 -12.68 13.88
CA PRO A 15 -18.36 -11.46 13.38
C PRO A 15 -17.73 -10.15 13.89
N VAL A 16 -17.21 -10.13 15.13
CA VAL A 16 -16.61 -8.94 15.74
C VAL A 16 -15.23 -8.65 15.13
N SER A 17 -14.45 -9.70 14.85
CA SER A 17 -13.16 -9.56 14.15
C SER A 17 -13.31 -9.00 12.73
N VAL A 18 -14.38 -9.38 12.01
CA VAL A 18 -14.69 -8.83 10.69
C VAL A 18 -15.05 -7.34 10.78
N LEU A 19 -15.88 -6.95 11.75
CA LEU A 19 -16.21 -5.54 11.99
C LEU A 19 -14.95 -4.70 12.28
N ILE A 20 -14.05 -5.21 13.12
CA ILE A 20 -12.78 -4.54 13.45
C ILE A 20 -11.87 -4.42 12.22
N ALA A 21 -11.87 -5.40 11.32
CA ALA A 21 -11.11 -5.34 10.07
C ALA A 21 -11.70 -4.35 9.04
N VAL A 22 -13.01 -4.12 9.07
CA VAL A 22 -13.72 -3.25 8.11
C VAL A 22 -13.65 -1.76 8.48
N VAL A 23 -13.62 -1.42 9.77
CA VAL A 23 -13.53 -0.02 10.24
C VAL A 23 -12.32 0.75 9.64
N PRO A 24 -11.09 0.19 9.61
CA PRO A 24 -9.95 0.82 8.94
C PRO A 24 -10.20 1.03 7.44
N ILE A 25 -10.87 0.10 6.77
CA ILE A 25 -11.14 0.16 5.32
C ILE A 25 -12.07 1.35 5.01
N ILE A 26 -13.15 1.51 5.79
CA ILE A 26 -14.09 2.63 5.62
C ILE A 26 -13.38 3.97 5.86
N THR A 27 -12.58 4.06 6.92
CA THR A 27 -11.80 5.26 7.24
C THR A 27 -10.82 5.60 6.11
N PHE A 28 -10.15 4.58 5.56
CA PHE A 28 -9.21 4.73 4.46
C PHE A 28 -9.91 5.11 3.15
N ALA A 29 -11.11 4.60 2.89
CA ALA A 29 -11.92 4.98 1.73
C ALA A 29 -12.32 6.46 1.77
N ILE A 30 -12.75 6.96 2.94
CA ILE A 30 -13.05 8.39 3.14
C ILE A 30 -11.78 9.23 2.91
N PHE A 31 -10.64 8.76 3.43
CA PHE A 31 -9.35 9.42 3.21
C PHE A 31 -8.98 9.47 1.71
N ILE A 32 -9.15 8.38 0.96
CA ILE A 32 -8.89 8.34 -0.49
C ILE A 32 -9.76 9.36 -1.23
N VAL A 33 -11.05 9.42 -0.94
CA VAL A 33 -11.96 10.37 -1.61
C VAL A 33 -11.53 11.81 -1.33
N LYS A 34 -11.19 12.11 -0.08
CA LYS A 34 -10.71 13.45 0.29
C LYS A 34 -9.38 13.79 -0.38
N PHE A 35 -8.45 12.83 -0.41
CA PHE A 35 -7.17 12.96 -1.09
C PHE A 35 -7.34 13.23 -2.58
N ILE A 36 -8.21 12.48 -3.28
CA ILE A 36 -8.49 12.69 -4.71
C ILE A 36 -9.06 14.09 -4.97
N ASN A 37 -9.95 14.58 -4.11
CA ASN A 37 -10.49 15.93 -4.23
C ASN A 37 -9.41 17.01 -4.04
N ASP A 38 -8.54 16.86 -3.04
CA ASP A 38 -7.40 17.77 -2.85
C ASP A 38 -6.42 17.70 -4.04
N PHE A 39 -6.30 16.53 -4.68
CA PHE A 39 -5.53 16.33 -5.90
C PHE A 39 -6.06 17.10 -7.11
N SER A 40 -7.39 17.25 -7.20
CA SER A 40 -8.01 17.99 -8.30
C SER A 40 -7.76 19.50 -8.22
N VAL A 41 -7.33 20.00 -7.06
CA VAL A 41 -7.05 21.43 -6.82
C VAL A 41 -5.55 21.73 -6.94
N LEU A 42 -4.70 20.71 -7.07
CA LEU A 42 -3.27 20.87 -7.28
C LEU A 42 -2.96 21.37 -8.70
N ASP A 43 -1.93 22.21 -8.81
CA ASP A 43 -1.36 22.61 -10.10
C ASP A 43 -1.02 21.38 -10.96
N GLU A 44 -1.20 21.48 -12.28
CA GLU A 44 -0.96 20.39 -13.24
C GLU A 44 0.41 19.70 -13.06
N VAL A 45 1.43 20.46 -12.65
CA VAL A 45 2.78 19.97 -12.37
C VAL A 45 2.81 19.04 -11.16
N LYS A 46 2.15 19.41 -10.06
CA LYS A 46 2.10 18.61 -8.83
C LYS A 46 1.23 17.36 -9.03
N GLN A 47 0.18 17.46 -9.84
CA GLN A 47 -0.64 16.31 -10.23
C GLN A 47 0.18 15.30 -11.06
N ARG A 48 0.98 15.76 -12.03
CA ARG A 48 1.89 14.89 -12.79
C ARG A 48 2.93 14.20 -11.93
N VAL A 49 3.57 14.90 -10.99
CA VAL A 49 4.56 14.32 -10.06
C VAL A 49 3.98 13.13 -9.30
N GLN A 50 2.75 13.26 -8.82
CA GLN A 50 2.10 12.27 -7.98
C GLN A 50 1.54 11.12 -8.80
N LEU A 51 1.03 11.39 -9.99
CA LEU A 51 0.60 10.34 -10.92
C LEU A 51 1.80 9.53 -11.42
N GLU A 52 2.93 10.18 -11.72
CA GLU A 52 4.19 9.48 -12.01
C GLU A 52 4.66 8.64 -10.79
N ALA A 53 4.59 9.19 -9.58
CA ALA A 53 4.95 8.48 -8.36
C ALA A 53 4.09 7.22 -8.14
N VAL A 54 2.78 7.33 -8.34
CA VAL A 54 1.83 6.21 -8.26
C VAL A 54 2.14 5.16 -9.33
N VAL A 55 2.39 5.57 -10.58
CA VAL A 55 2.70 4.65 -11.67
C VAL A 55 4.00 3.90 -11.40
N ILE A 56 5.04 4.58 -10.92
CA ILE A 56 6.31 3.95 -10.53
C ILE A 56 6.10 2.98 -9.36
N GLY A 57 5.38 3.43 -8.31
CA GLY A 57 5.08 2.59 -7.15
C GLY A 57 4.27 1.35 -7.52
N PHE A 58 3.28 1.49 -8.40
CA PHE A 58 2.47 0.40 -8.92
C PHE A 58 3.30 -0.58 -9.75
N ALA A 59 4.14 -0.08 -10.66
CA ALA A 59 5.01 -0.92 -11.48
C ALA A 59 6.00 -1.74 -10.64
N LEU A 60 6.62 -1.12 -9.62
CA LEU A 60 7.51 -1.81 -8.67
C LEU A 60 6.76 -2.86 -7.84
N THR A 61 5.54 -2.54 -7.39
CA THR A 61 4.69 -3.48 -6.64
C THR A 61 4.31 -4.68 -7.50
N ALA A 62 3.91 -4.45 -8.76
CA ALA A 62 3.58 -5.51 -9.71
C ALA A 62 4.78 -6.40 -10.02
N MET A 63 5.97 -5.79 -10.21
CA MET A 63 7.22 -6.52 -10.39
C MET A 63 7.56 -7.39 -9.17
N LEU A 64 7.40 -6.86 -7.95
CA LEU A 64 7.62 -7.61 -6.72
C LEU A 64 6.64 -8.78 -6.60
N LEU A 65 5.34 -8.56 -6.86
CA LEU A 65 4.33 -9.63 -6.82
C LEU A 65 4.65 -10.74 -7.82
N MET A 66 5.07 -10.39 -9.04
CA MET A 66 5.45 -11.36 -10.05
C MET A 66 6.71 -12.14 -9.63
N LEU A 67 7.71 -11.47 -9.06
CA LEU A 67 8.90 -12.11 -8.50
C LEU A 67 8.52 -13.11 -7.39
N LEU A 68 7.70 -12.70 -6.41
CA LEU A 68 7.23 -13.57 -5.33
C LEU A 68 6.45 -14.78 -5.87
N PHE A 69 5.63 -14.57 -6.89
CA PHE A 69 4.90 -15.65 -7.55
C PHE A 69 5.85 -16.68 -8.18
N LEU A 70 6.85 -16.23 -8.95
CA LEU A 70 7.86 -17.11 -9.54
C LEU A 70 8.69 -17.84 -8.48
N LEU A 71 9.13 -17.15 -7.41
CA LEU A 71 9.87 -17.77 -6.31
C LEU A 71 9.03 -18.79 -5.54
N GLY A 72 7.71 -18.54 -5.45
CA GLY A 72 6.75 -19.50 -4.90
C GLY A 72 6.66 -20.78 -5.73
N LEU A 73 6.73 -20.69 -7.06
CA LEU A 73 6.76 -21.87 -7.94
C LEU A 73 8.04 -22.69 -7.82
N CYS A 74 9.15 -22.06 -7.42
CA CYS A 74 10.43 -22.73 -7.21
C CYS A 74 10.61 -23.30 -5.80
N ASP A 75 9.63 -23.16 -4.90
CA ASP A 75 9.69 -23.56 -3.48
C ASP A 75 10.84 -22.89 -2.68
N ILE A 76 11.35 -21.76 -3.19
CA ILE A 76 12.45 -20.98 -2.58
C ILE A 76 11.89 -19.84 -1.71
N SER A 77 10.61 -19.53 -1.83
CA SER A 77 9.98 -18.42 -1.11
C SER A 77 9.66 -18.80 0.34
N ASN A 78 10.27 -18.09 1.30
CA ASN A 78 9.91 -18.20 2.72
C ASN A 78 8.62 -17.39 2.99
N PRO A 79 7.48 -18.03 3.31
CA PRO A 79 6.21 -17.33 3.52
C PRO A 79 6.21 -16.40 4.74
N ASP A 80 7.11 -16.62 5.70
CA ASP A 80 7.28 -15.76 6.89
C ASP A 80 7.89 -14.38 6.60
N LEU A 81 8.76 -14.29 5.58
CA LEU A 81 9.38 -13.02 5.18
C LEU A 81 8.54 -12.23 4.16
N PHE A 82 7.62 -12.91 3.47
CA PHE A 82 6.78 -12.35 2.40
C PHE A 82 5.28 -12.40 2.71
N GLY A 83 4.91 -12.29 3.99
CA GLY A 83 3.52 -12.22 4.42
C GLY A 83 2.80 -10.95 3.95
N TYR A 84 1.46 -11.00 3.96
CA TYR A 84 0.59 -9.90 3.53
C TYR A 84 0.86 -8.57 4.26
N GLY A 85 1.32 -8.63 5.51
CA GLY A 85 1.70 -7.44 6.29
C GLY A 85 2.97 -6.74 5.76
N GLN A 86 4.01 -7.50 5.39
CA GLN A 86 5.21 -6.93 4.78
C GLN A 86 4.89 -6.39 3.38
N LEU A 87 3.99 -7.05 2.65
CA LEU A 87 3.55 -6.64 1.33
C LEU A 87 2.91 -5.25 1.32
N ALA A 88 2.06 -4.94 2.31
CA ALA A 88 1.54 -3.59 2.51
C ALA A 88 2.65 -2.56 2.80
N GLY A 89 3.68 -2.95 3.55
CA GLY A 89 4.87 -2.12 3.79
C GLY A 89 5.66 -1.84 2.52
N TYR A 90 5.86 -2.85 1.65
CA TYR A 90 6.52 -2.68 0.36
C TYR A 90 5.74 -1.76 -0.58
N CYS A 91 4.41 -1.87 -0.64
CA CYS A 91 3.57 -0.96 -1.43
C CYS A 91 3.80 0.51 -1.03
N TRP A 92 3.85 0.79 0.28
CA TRP A 92 4.16 2.12 0.78
C TRP A 92 5.58 2.57 0.44
N GLY A 93 6.57 1.68 0.63
CA GLY A 93 7.97 1.97 0.29
C GLY A 93 8.17 2.31 -1.18
N PHE A 94 7.56 1.55 -2.08
CA PHE A 94 7.64 1.78 -3.52
C PHE A 94 6.97 3.08 -3.96
N TYR A 95 5.84 3.43 -3.34
CA TYR A 95 5.22 4.73 -3.55
C TYR A 95 6.16 5.88 -3.16
N PHE A 96 6.82 5.81 -1.99
CA PHE A 96 7.79 6.82 -1.56
C PHE A 96 8.99 6.92 -2.51
N ILE A 97 9.47 5.80 -3.03
CA ILE A 97 10.54 5.78 -4.04
C ILE A 97 10.10 6.51 -5.31
N GLY A 98 8.92 6.19 -5.84
CA GLY A 98 8.34 6.89 -6.99
C GLY A 98 8.16 8.38 -6.73
N TRP A 99 7.70 8.73 -5.53
CA TRP A 99 7.52 10.11 -5.12
C TRP A 99 8.83 10.90 -5.04
N LEU A 100 9.89 10.33 -4.47
CA LEU A 100 11.21 10.97 -4.41
C LEU A 100 11.80 11.19 -5.81
N ILE A 101 11.66 10.22 -6.70
CA ILE A 101 12.14 10.30 -8.09
C ILE A 101 11.40 11.41 -8.83
N SER A 102 10.07 11.44 -8.77
CA SER A 102 9.28 12.48 -9.43
C SER A 102 9.49 13.84 -8.79
N LYS A 103 9.62 13.94 -7.47
CA LYS A 103 9.94 15.20 -6.78
C LYS A 103 11.27 15.80 -7.28
N LYS A 104 12.31 14.95 -7.39
CA LYS A 104 13.64 15.36 -7.90
C LYS A 104 13.60 15.81 -9.37
N LYS A 105 12.73 15.20 -10.19
CA LYS A 105 12.58 15.51 -11.62
C LYS A 105 11.92 16.88 -11.87
N TYR A 106 10.96 17.27 -11.03
CA TYR A 106 10.24 18.55 -11.18
C TYR A 106 10.77 19.68 -10.28
N GLY A 107 11.80 19.42 -9.45
CA GLY A 107 12.49 20.45 -8.66
C GLY A 107 11.66 21.04 -7.51
N VAL A 108 10.63 20.32 -7.05
CA VAL A 108 9.72 20.71 -5.94
C VAL A 108 10.20 20.13 -4.61
#